data_AF-A0A7X0DFY1-F1
#
_entry.id   AF-A0A7X0DFY1-F1
#
_cell.length_a   1.000
_cell.length_b   1.000
_cell.length_c   1.000
_cell.angle_alpha   90.00
_cell.angle_beta   90.00
_cell.angle_gamma   90.00
#
_symmetry.space_group_name_H-M   'P 1'
#
loop_
_entity.id
_entity.type
_entity.pdbx_description
1 polymer ?
#
loop_
_entity_poly.entity_id
_entity_poly.type
_entity_poly.pdbx_seq_one_letter_code
_entity_poly.pdbx_strand_id
1 'polypeptide(L)'
;MKKFLLAGLLGALLMPSVVMAQSSFDGTWKIDLSKAQMPKKPDVLLLQNGMYECKTCAPAISIKADGDDHPVTGHPYFDTMALKVVDDHTVEETQKKAGKVVATSKTVVAADGKTAAFEFSDSSDTNAAAVTGNGTMTRVAMGPKGSHAISGSWRTSSYGNVSDNGLTFTYKVDGNMLSMTSPTGQSYNAKLDGSDAPYAGDPGTTSVSVKKLGKNGIQETDKRNGKVISVAKMTVAADGKTMTIAVNDMLHGSTSSYVATKQ
;
A
#
# COMPACT_ATOMS: atom_id res chain seq x y z
N MET A 1 -10.37 -43.61 76.17
CA MET A 1 -9.77 -44.51 75.15
C MET A 1 -10.28 -44.12 73.77
N LYS A 2 -9.39 -44.01 72.78
CA LYS A 2 -9.56 -43.89 71.30
C LYS A 2 -10.92 -43.49 70.68
N LYS A 3 -10.89 -42.42 69.86
CA LYS A 3 -11.52 -42.20 68.51
C LYS A 3 -11.04 -40.80 68.04
N PHE A 4 -10.35 -40.54 66.92
CA PHE A 4 -10.54 -40.89 65.48
C PHE A 4 -11.93 -40.48 64.95
N LEU A 5 -12.13 -39.78 63.83
CA LEU A 5 -11.24 -39.02 62.90
C LEU A 5 -11.79 -37.56 62.80
N LEU A 6 -11.59 -36.68 61.80
CA LEU A 6 -10.92 -36.68 60.48
C LEU A 6 -10.60 -35.23 60.06
N ALA A 7 -9.57 -34.99 59.23
CA ALA A 7 -9.32 -33.71 58.55
C ALA A 7 -9.08 -33.94 57.06
N GLY A 8 -9.97 -33.43 56.20
CA GLY A 8 -9.85 -33.55 54.74
C GLY A 8 -9.11 -32.36 54.14
N LEU A 9 -7.93 -32.59 53.57
CA LEU A 9 -7.21 -31.58 52.79
C LEU A 9 -7.65 -31.65 51.32
N LEU A 10 -8.35 -30.61 50.84
CA LEU A 10 -8.68 -30.47 49.42
C LEU A 10 -7.47 -29.91 48.67
N GLY A 11 -6.71 -30.78 47.99
CA GLY A 11 -5.59 -30.36 47.15
C GLY A 11 -6.07 -29.86 45.78
N ALA A 12 -6.17 -28.54 45.61
CA ALA A 12 -6.45 -27.94 44.31
C ALA A 12 -5.21 -27.99 43.40
N LEU A 13 -5.25 -28.81 42.33
CA LEU A 13 -4.21 -28.79 41.30
C LEU A 13 -4.31 -27.49 40.47
N LEU A 14 -3.40 -26.55 40.74
CA LEU A 14 -3.09 -25.46 39.82
C LEU A 14 -2.29 -26.01 38.64
N MET A 15 -2.98 -26.33 37.54
CA MET A 15 -2.30 -26.55 36.26
C MET A 15 -1.75 -25.21 35.74
N PRO A 16 -0.46 -25.10 35.40
CA PRO A 16 0.06 -23.89 34.78
C PRO A 16 -0.52 -23.73 33.38
N SER A 17 -1.42 -22.78 33.21
CA SER A 17 -1.88 -22.33 31.90
C SER A 17 -0.69 -21.72 31.16
N VAL A 18 -0.18 -22.42 30.14
CA VAL A 18 0.85 -21.91 29.26
C VAL A 18 0.24 -20.80 28.42
N VAL A 19 0.33 -19.56 28.91
CA VAL A 19 0.02 -18.37 28.12
C VAL A 19 1.07 -18.26 27.03
N MET A 20 0.74 -18.81 25.85
CA MET A 20 1.47 -18.54 24.62
C MET A 20 1.49 -17.02 24.43
N ALA A 21 2.68 -16.42 24.50
CA ALA A 21 2.83 -15.00 24.31
C ALA A 21 2.36 -14.64 22.90
N GLN A 22 1.23 -13.92 22.81
CA GLN A 22 0.62 -13.45 21.57
C GLN A 22 1.68 -12.72 20.73
N SER A 23 1.65 -12.91 19.41
CA SER A 23 2.67 -12.33 18.54
C SER A 23 2.58 -10.80 18.60
N SER A 24 3.73 -10.12 18.58
CA SER A 24 3.76 -8.65 18.56
C SER A 24 3.00 -8.09 17.34
N PHE A 25 2.93 -8.87 16.25
CA PHE A 25 2.21 -8.54 15.03
C PHE A 25 0.69 -8.67 15.14
N ASP A 26 0.15 -9.46 16.08
CA ASP A 26 -1.29 -9.75 16.11
C ASP A 26 -2.13 -8.50 16.36
N GLY A 27 -3.20 -8.36 15.57
CA GLY A 27 -4.14 -7.25 15.66
C GLY A 27 -4.30 -6.48 14.35
N THR A 28 -5.19 -5.50 14.37
CA THR A 28 -5.39 -4.55 13.28
C THR A 28 -4.44 -3.37 13.45
N TRP A 29 -3.83 -2.96 12.35
CA TRP A 29 -2.88 -1.86 12.26
C TRP A 29 -3.41 -0.80 11.30
N LYS A 30 -3.15 0.47 11.61
CA LYS A 30 -3.48 1.61 10.75
C LYS A 30 -2.25 2.44 10.44
N ILE A 31 -2.00 2.76 9.17
CA ILE A 31 -0.91 3.63 8.74
C ILE A 31 -1.13 5.05 9.26
N ASP A 32 -0.12 5.60 9.93
CA ASP A 32 -0.03 7.00 10.34
C ASP A 32 0.67 7.80 9.23
N LEU A 33 -0.13 8.38 8.33
CA LEU A 33 0.37 9.17 7.19
C LEU A 33 1.19 10.39 7.62
N SER A 34 1.03 10.92 8.84
CA SER A 34 1.83 12.04 9.35
C SER A 34 3.31 11.67 9.57
N LYS A 35 3.61 10.37 9.64
CA LYS A 35 4.96 9.80 9.83
C LYS A 35 5.50 9.12 8.56
N ALA A 36 4.75 9.15 7.46
CA ALA A 36 5.15 8.53 6.22
C ALA A 36 6.29 9.32 5.53
N GLN A 37 7.31 8.62 5.06
CA GLN A 37 8.40 9.16 4.26
C GLN A 37 8.22 8.71 2.81
N MET A 38 7.82 9.65 1.96
CA MET A 38 7.55 9.39 0.54
C MET A 38 8.84 9.15 -0.27
N PRO A 39 8.74 8.47 -1.43
CA PRO A 39 9.86 8.26 -2.33
C PRO A 39 10.61 9.54 -2.71
N LYS A 40 11.95 9.49 -2.64
CA LYS A 40 12.83 10.58 -3.09
C LYS A 40 13.09 10.56 -4.60
N LYS A 41 12.77 9.47 -5.29
CA LYS A 41 12.82 9.41 -6.75
C LYS A 41 11.57 10.11 -7.28
N PRO A 42 11.68 11.13 -8.14
CA PRO A 42 10.51 11.80 -8.68
C PRO A 42 9.86 10.98 -9.80
N ASP A 43 8.56 11.16 -9.97
CA ASP A 43 7.86 10.82 -11.20
C ASP A 43 8.17 11.83 -12.29
N VAL A 44 8.09 11.41 -13.56
CA VAL A 44 8.34 12.26 -14.73
C VAL A 44 7.15 12.20 -15.67
N LEU A 45 6.41 13.31 -15.70
CA LEU A 45 5.20 13.50 -16.50
C LEU A 45 5.50 14.46 -17.65
N LEU A 46 4.89 14.23 -18.82
CA LEU A 46 4.91 15.16 -19.94
C LEU A 46 3.51 15.22 -20.56
N LEU A 47 2.95 16.41 -20.67
CA LEU A 47 1.74 16.67 -21.44
C LEU A 47 2.03 17.79 -22.44
N GLN A 48 2.21 17.41 -23.70
CA GLN A 48 2.61 18.31 -24.78
C GLN A 48 2.04 17.83 -26.12
N ASN A 49 1.64 18.76 -26.98
CA ASN A 49 1.10 18.46 -28.32
C ASN A 49 -0.08 17.47 -28.32
N GLY A 50 -0.92 17.51 -27.28
CA GLY A 50 -2.07 16.60 -27.13
C GLY A 50 -1.73 15.17 -26.69
N MET A 51 -0.45 14.87 -26.39
CA MET A 51 -0.01 13.59 -25.84
C MET A 51 0.32 13.73 -24.35
N TYR A 52 -0.08 12.73 -23.55
CA TYR A 52 0.34 12.54 -22.17
C TYR A 52 1.27 11.34 -22.07
N GLU A 53 2.38 11.50 -21.36
CA GLU A 53 3.35 10.46 -21.04
C GLU A 53 3.64 10.43 -19.54
N CYS A 54 3.52 9.25 -18.92
CA CYS A 54 4.10 8.97 -17.61
C CYS A 54 5.34 8.09 -17.83
N LYS A 55 6.53 8.69 -17.76
CA LYS A 55 7.81 8.04 -18.09
C LYS A 55 8.36 7.14 -16.98
N THR A 56 7.87 7.34 -15.76
CA THR A 56 8.28 6.62 -14.55
C THR A 56 7.29 5.54 -14.12
N CYS A 57 6.06 5.56 -14.64
CA CYS A 57 5.07 4.50 -14.43
C CYS A 57 5.60 3.13 -14.88
N ALA A 58 5.08 2.05 -14.30
CA ALA A 58 5.52 0.68 -14.55
C ALA A 58 4.35 -0.25 -14.99
N PRO A 59 4.10 -0.46 -16.29
CA PRO A 59 4.82 0.09 -17.45
C PRO A 59 4.62 1.60 -17.69
N ALA A 60 5.51 2.20 -18.48
CA ALA A 60 5.40 3.59 -18.91
C ALA A 60 4.15 3.78 -19.78
N ILE A 61 3.47 4.92 -19.60
CA ILE A 61 2.19 5.23 -20.26
C ILE A 61 2.43 6.29 -21.33
N SER A 62 1.79 6.13 -22.49
CA SER A 62 1.71 7.16 -23.53
C SER A 62 0.34 7.07 -24.20
N ILE A 63 -0.49 8.10 -24.04
CA ILE A 63 -1.86 8.19 -24.56
C ILE A 63 -2.15 9.61 -25.06
N LYS A 64 -3.26 9.83 -25.78
CA LYS A 64 -3.72 11.20 -26.04
C LYS A 64 -4.37 11.79 -24.79
N ALA A 65 -4.32 13.11 -24.69
CA ALA A 65 -4.91 13.90 -23.62
C ALA A 65 -6.21 14.58 -24.09
N ASP A 66 -7.05 13.85 -24.82
CA ASP A 66 -8.31 14.30 -25.45
C ASP A 66 -9.56 14.01 -24.59
N GLY A 67 -9.41 13.27 -23.48
CA GLY A 67 -10.50 12.83 -22.61
C GLY A 67 -11.18 11.53 -23.03
N ASP A 68 -10.76 10.91 -24.14
CA ASP A 68 -11.29 9.63 -24.62
C ASP A 68 -10.51 8.44 -24.02
N ASP A 69 -11.12 7.25 -24.09
CA ASP A 69 -10.52 5.98 -23.65
C ASP A 69 -9.41 5.50 -24.61
N HIS A 70 -8.16 5.45 -24.14
CA HIS A 70 -7.02 4.87 -24.88
C HIS A 70 -6.53 3.57 -24.24
N PRO A 71 -6.13 2.56 -25.04
CA PRO A 71 -5.67 1.27 -24.53
C PRO A 71 -4.31 1.39 -23.83
N VAL A 72 -4.15 0.72 -22.69
CA VAL A 72 -2.89 0.61 -21.95
C VAL A 72 -2.51 -0.86 -21.76
N THR A 73 -1.42 -1.26 -22.41
CA THR A 73 -0.98 -2.67 -22.45
C THR A 73 -0.06 -3.02 -21.27
N GLY A 74 -0.31 -4.17 -20.64
CA GLY A 74 0.59 -4.75 -19.64
C GLY A 74 0.47 -4.18 -18.22
N HIS A 75 -0.39 -3.19 -18.00
CA HIS A 75 -0.74 -2.75 -16.65
C HIS A 75 -1.71 -3.77 -16.00
N PRO A 76 -1.50 -4.20 -14.75
CA PRO A 76 -2.36 -5.22 -14.13
C PRO A 76 -3.71 -4.64 -13.69
N TYR A 77 -3.72 -3.44 -13.10
CA TYR A 77 -4.88 -2.82 -12.44
C TYR A 77 -5.92 -2.24 -13.42
N PHE A 78 -5.50 -1.85 -14.63
CA PHE A 78 -6.37 -1.29 -15.67
C PHE A 78 -5.88 -1.73 -17.06
N ASP A 79 -6.73 -1.62 -18.08
CA ASP A 79 -6.40 -1.91 -19.49
C ASP A 79 -6.72 -0.73 -20.42
N THR A 80 -7.36 0.31 -19.88
CA THR A 80 -7.75 1.52 -20.61
C THR A 80 -7.57 2.73 -19.71
N MET A 81 -7.14 3.85 -20.26
CA MET A 81 -6.95 5.11 -19.55
C MET A 81 -7.38 6.29 -20.43
N ALA A 82 -8.14 7.20 -19.84
CA ALA A 82 -8.51 8.48 -20.41
C ALA A 82 -7.87 9.60 -19.58
N LEU A 83 -7.29 10.61 -20.23
CA LEU A 83 -6.81 11.81 -19.57
C LEU A 83 -7.36 13.05 -20.28
N LYS A 84 -7.99 13.93 -19.51
CA LYS A 84 -8.68 15.13 -19.96
C LYS A 84 -7.95 16.35 -19.41
N VAL A 85 -7.55 17.25 -20.30
CA VAL A 85 -7.13 18.61 -19.92
C VAL A 85 -8.38 19.43 -19.59
N VAL A 86 -8.44 20.00 -18.38
CA VAL A 86 -9.57 20.84 -17.93
C VAL A 86 -9.25 22.31 -18.16
N ASP A 87 -8.03 22.72 -17.82
CA ASP A 87 -7.44 24.04 -18.04
C ASP A 87 -5.90 23.90 -18.05
N ASP A 88 -5.15 24.99 -18.22
CA ASP A 88 -3.67 24.99 -18.30
C ASP A 88 -2.95 24.43 -17.05
N HIS A 89 -3.66 24.29 -15.93
CA HIS A 89 -3.15 23.83 -14.63
C HIS A 89 -3.81 22.53 -14.13
N THR A 90 -4.93 22.11 -14.71
CA THR A 90 -5.77 21.02 -14.19
C THR A 90 -5.93 19.88 -15.20
N VAL A 91 -5.72 18.64 -14.73
CA VAL A 91 -6.04 17.40 -15.47
C VAL A 91 -6.95 16.49 -14.66
N GLU A 92 -7.82 15.77 -15.36
CA GLU A 92 -8.69 14.71 -14.83
C GLU A 92 -8.33 13.39 -15.52
N GLU A 93 -8.18 12.32 -14.75
CA GLU A 93 -7.82 10.98 -15.22
C GLU A 93 -8.92 9.97 -14.87
N THR A 94 -9.17 9.02 -15.77
CA THR A 94 -10.05 7.87 -15.54
C THR A 94 -9.39 6.61 -16.05
N GLN A 95 -9.24 5.61 -15.18
CA GLN A 95 -8.71 4.29 -15.51
C GLN A 95 -9.84 3.26 -15.50
N LYS A 96 -9.81 2.34 -16.46
CA LYS A 96 -10.83 1.28 -16.62
C LYS A 96 -10.19 -0.10 -16.74
N LYS A 97 -10.88 -1.11 -16.19
CA LYS A 97 -10.60 -2.53 -16.38
C LYS A 97 -11.83 -3.20 -16.99
N ALA A 98 -11.66 -3.88 -18.12
CA ALA A 98 -12.75 -4.53 -18.86
C ALA A 98 -13.98 -3.61 -19.05
N GLY A 99 -13.74 -2.33 -19.40
CA GLY A 99 -14.76 -1.31 -19.60
C GLY A 99 -15.40 -0.71 -18.34
N LYS A 100 -15.07 -1.20 -17.13
CA LYS A 100 -15.53 -0.63 -15.85
C LYS A 100 -14.52 0.37 -15.33
N VAL A 101 -14.97 1.52 -14.84
CA VAL A 101 -14.11 2.47 -14.11
C VAL A 101 -13.60 1.80 -12.84
N VAL A 102 -12.28 1.83 -12.63
CA VAL A 102 -11.61 1.27 -11.46
C VAL A 102 -10.82 2.33 -10.69
N ALA A 103 -10.39 3.42 -11.34
CA ALA A 103 -9.85 4.56 -10.64
C ALA A 103 -10.18 5.88 -11.36
N THR A 104 -10.26 6.96 -10.58
CA THR A 104 -10.31 8.34 -11.08
C THR A 104 -9.36 9.19 -10.27
N SER A 105 -8.76 10.19 -10.90
CA SER A 105 -8.01 11.22 -10.18
C SER A 105 -8.18 12.59 -10.81
N LYS A 106 -7.89 13.62 -10.02
CA LYS A 106 -7.78 15.00 -10.48
C LYS A 106 -6.54 15.61 -9.88
N THR A 107 -5.73 16.27 -10.72
CA THR A 107 -4.51 16.96 -10.29
C THR A 107 -4.56 18.42 -10.72
N VAL A 108 -4.31 19.32 -9.78
CA VAL A 108 -4.28 20.78 -9.96
C VAL A 108 -2.89 21.29 -9.60
N VAL A 109 -2.20 21.90 -10.57
CA VAL A 109 -0.89 22.54 -10.39
C VAL A 109 -1.08 23.98 -9.89
N ALA A 110 -0.37 24.38 -8.84
CA ALA A 110 -0.43 25.73 -8.32
C ALA A 110 0.02 26.78 -9.36
N ALA A 111 -0.47 28.02 -9.23
CA ALA A 111 -0.16 29.11 -10.17
C ALA A 111 1.33 29.45 -10.26
N ASP A 112 2.10 29.25 -9.18
CA ASP A 112 3.56 29.43 -9.18
C ASP A 112 4.33 28.24 -9.80
N GLY A 113 3.60 27.20 -10.18
CA GLY A 113 4.09 25.95 -10.73
C GLY A 113 4.80 25.03 -9.74
N LYS A 114 5.09 25.43 -8.49
CA LYS A 114 6.02 24.69 -7.62
C LYS A 114 5.39 23.51 -6.90
N THR A 115 4.07 23.55 -6.69
CA THR A 115 3.32 22.48 -6.06
C THR A 115 2.15 22.03 -6.93
N ALA A 116 1.63 20.84 -6.63
CA ALA A 116 0.35 20.38 -7.11
C ALA A 116 -0.43 19.75 -5.94
N ALA A 117 -1.75 19.77 -6.02
CA ALA A 117 -2.65 19.00 -5.19
C ALA A 117 -3.35 17.95 -6.06
N PHE A 118 -3.60 16.76 -5.50
CA PHE A 118 -4.36 15.72 -6.18
C PHE A 118 -5.42 15.12 -5.26
N GLU A 119 -6.50 14.64 -5.86
CA GLU A 119 -7.52 13.80 -5.24
C GLU A 119 -7.78 12.55 -6.09
N PHE A 120 -8.16 11.45 -5.46
CA PHE A 120 -8.36 10.16 -6.13
C PHE A 120 -9.46 9.30 -5.49
N SER A 121 -9.97 8.37 -6.30
CA SER A 121 -10.79 7.24 -5.88
C SER A 121 -10.29 6.00 -6.62
N ASP A 122 -9.99 4.92 -5.91
CA ASP A 122 -9.41 3.69 -6.46
C ASP A 122 -10.10 2.44 -5.90
N SER A 123 -10.60 1.58 -6.78
CA SER A 123 -11.14 0.24 -6.50
C SER A 123 -10.57 -0.78 -7.48
N SER A 124 -9.29 -0.66 -7.81
CA SER A 124 -8.62 -1.51 -8.79
C SER A 124 -8.13 -2.83 -8.22
N ASP A 125 -7.89 -2.91 -6.91
CA ASP A 125 -7.52 -4.15 -6.22
C ASP A 125 -8.66 -5.19 -6.21
N THR A 126 -9.85 -4.80 -5.73
CA THR A 126 -11.04 -5.67 -5.71
C THR A 126 -12.34 -4.88 -5.86
N ASN A 127 -13.46 -5.60 -5.98
CA ASN A 127 -14.82 -5.05 -5.94
C ASN A 127 -15.27 -4.54 -4.54
N ALA A 128 -14.34 -4.23 -3.64
CA ALA A 128 -14.61 -3.60 -2.35
C ALA A 128 -15.00 -2.12 -2.52
N ALA A 129 -15.33 -1.44 -1.42
CA ALA A 129 -15.48 0.01 -1.42
C ALA A 129 -14.15 0.68 -1.82
N ALA A 130 -14.21 1.67 -2.70
CA ALA A 130 -13.04 2.39 -3.17
C ALA A 130 -12.24 3.02 -2.01
N VAL A 131 -10.92 3.00 -2.12
CA VAL A 131 -10.05 3.87 -1.34
C VAL A 131 -10.16 5.26 -1.96
N THR A 132 -10.51 6.25 -1.15
CA THR A 132 -10.53 7.64 -1.59
C THR A 132 -9.46 8.42 -0.83
N GLY A 133 -8.91 9.46 -1.46
CA GLY A 133 -8.04 10.35 -0.73
C GLY A 133 -7.50 11.52 -1.53
N ASN A 134 -6.59 12.25 -0.90
CA ASN A 134 -5.90 13.39 -1.50
C ASN A 134 -4.45 13.50 -1.01
N GLY A 135 -3.67 14.33 -1.68
CA GLY A 135 -2.30 14.63 -1.30
C GLY A 135 -1.73 15.84 -2.03
N THR A 136 -0.45 16.09 -1.78
CA THR A 136 0.30 17.17 -2.42
C THR A 136 1.58 16.66 -3.05
N MET A 137 2.03 17.34 -4.10
CA MET A 137 3.32 17.10 -4.76
C MET A 137 4.14 18.38 -4.78
N THR A 138 5.46 18.24 -4.70
CA THR A 138 6.43 19.32 -4.92
C THR A 138 7.22 19.04 -6.19
N ARG A 139 7.38 20.06 -7.03
CA ARG A 139 8.11 19.94 -8.29
C ARG A 139 9.62 19.89 -8.03
N VAL A 140 10.29 18.97 -8.71
CA VAL A 140 11.76 18.82 -8.75
C VAL A 140 12.34 19.48 -10.00
N ALA A 141 11.66 19.38 -11.15
CA ALA A 141 12.09 20.01 -12.40
C ALA A 141 10.88 20.43 -13.25
N MET A 142 11.00 21.57 -13.95
CA MET A 142 10.00 22.04 -14.92
C MET A 142 9.95 21.12 -16.16
N GLY A 143 8.78 21.01 -16.77
CA GLY A 143 8.63 20.43 -18.11
C GLY A 143 9.23 21.32 -19.21
N PRO A 144 9.25 20.83 -20.47
CA PRO A 144 9.68 21.61 -21.62
C PRO A 144 8.90 22.94 -21.76
N LYS A 145 9.53 23.97 -22.33
CA LYS A 145 8.83 25.24 -22.58
C LYS A 145 7.64 24.98 -23.54
N GLY A 146 6.44 25.41 -23.13
CA GLY A 146 5.21 25.24 -23.90
C GLY A 146 4.51 23.90 -23.70
N SER A 147 4.96 23.03 -22.79
CA SER A 147 4.16 21.93 -22.28
C SER A 147 3.18 22.41 -21.21
N HIS A 148 2.06 21.70 -21.01
CA HIS A 148 1.06 21.97 -19.96
C HIS A 148 1.69 21.89 -18.56
N ALA A 149 1.13 22.60 -17.57
CA ALA A 149 1.77 22.80 -16.26
C ALA A 149 2.02 21.50 -15.47
N ILE A 150 1.27 20.42 -15.74
CA ILE A 150 1.51 19.09 -15.14
C ILE A 150 2.88 18.50 -15.55
N SER A 151 3.44 18.93 -16.67
CA SER A 151 4.69 18.41 -17.22
C SER A 151 5.89 18.78 -16.37
N GLY A 152 6.74 17.81 -16.06
CA GLY A 152 7.95 17.99 -15.26
C GLY A 152 8.25 16.78 -14.38
N SER A 153 9.16 16.97 -13.43
CA SER A 153 9.47 15.97 -12.42
C SER A 153 8.84 16.33 -11.08
N TRP A 154 8.17 15.39 -10.42
CA TRP A 154 7.36 15.60 -9.21
C TRP A 154 7.67 14.60 -8.11
N ARG A 155 7.56 15.01 -6.85
CA ARG A 155 7.55 14.11 -5.68
C ARG A 155 6.28 14.32 -4.88
N THR A 156 5.57 13.24 -4.56
CA THR A 156 4.54 13.25 -3.52
C THR A 156 5.18 13.72 -2.20
N SER A 157 4.64 14.78 -1.63
CA SER A 157 5.15 15.44 -0.42
C SER A 157 4.39 14.98 0.82
N SER A 158 3.07 14.79 0.68
CA SER A 158 2.21 14.23 1.72
C SER A 158 0.93 13.66 1.12
N TYR A 159 0.29 12.76 1.86
CA TYR A 159 -1.15 12.50 1.72
C TYR A 159 -1.90 13.30 2.80
N GLY A 160 -3.09 13.77 2.46
CA GLY A 160 -4.00 14.42 3.40
C GLY A 160 -4.97 13.39 3.97
N ASN A 161 -6.26 13.55 3.69
CA ASN A 161 -7.26 12.56 4.08
C ASN A 161 -7.19 11.36 3.11
N VAL A 162 -7.02 10.15 3.63
CA VAL A 162 -7.16 8.88 2.90
C VAL A 162 -8.07 7.99 3.72
N SER A 163 -9.01 7.29 3.07
CA SER A 163 -10.04 6.51 3.74
C SER A 163 -9.47 5.28 4.46
N ASP A 164 -10.03 4.98 5.63
CA ASP A 164 -9.51 3.96 6.57
C ASP A 164 -9.35 2.56 5.97
N ASN A 165 -10.18 2.18 5.00
CA ASN A 165 -10.07 0.92 4.26
C ASN A 165 -8.74 0.77 3.50
N GLY A 166 -8.16 1.88 3.01
CA GLY A 166 -6.85 1.88 2.35
C GLY A 166 -5.65 2.06 3.28
N LEU A 167 -5.89 2.29 4.57
CA LEU A 167 -4.83 2.50 5.58
C LEU A 167 -4.74 1.38 6.60
N THR A 168 -5.62 0.37 6.56
CA THR A 168 -5.72 -0.67 7.59
C THR A 168 -5.48 -2.08 7.06
N PHE A 169 -4.78 -2.88 7.86
CA PHE A 169 -4.53 -4.30 7.63
C PHE A 169 -4.51 -5.04 8.96
N THR A 170 -4.89 -6.32 8.95
CA THR A 170 -4.95 -7.16 10.14
C THR A 170 -4.00 -8.34 10.00
N TYR A 171 -3.18 -8.55 11.01
CA TYR A 171 -2.31 -9.72 11.12
C TYR A 171 -2.79 -10.68 12.21
N LYS A 172 -2.61 -11.97 11.96
CA LYS A 172 -2.74 -13.04 12.95
C LYS A 172 -1.65 -14.08 12.74
N VAL A 173 -0.93 -14.42 13.79
CA VAL A 173 0.08 -15.49 13.79
C VAL A 173 -0.47 -16.73 14.48
N ASP A 174 -0.30 -17.88 13.83
CA ASP A 174 -0.57 -19.20 14.40
C ASP A 174 0.65 -20.11 14.16
N GLY A 175 1.40 -20.40 15.23
CA GLY A 175 2.66 -21.14 15.16
C GLY A 175 3.69 -20.47 14.24
N ASN A 176 3.87 -21.03 13.05
CA ASN A 176 4.78 -20.53 12.00
C ASN A 176 4.04 -19.89 10.81
N MET A 177 2.72 -19.72 10.88
CA MET A 177 1.89 -19.11 9.85
C MET A 177 1.57 -17.66 10.22
N LEU A 178 1.61 -16.75 9.24
CA LEU A 178 1.07 -15.40 9.31
C LEU A 178 -0.09 -15.28 8.32
N SER A 179 -1.27 -14.96 8.84
CA SER A 179 -2.43 -14.53 8.06
C SER A 179 -2.46 -13.02 7.96
N MET A 180 -2.75 -12.49 6.78
CA MET A 180 -2.97 -11.06 6.50
C MET A 180 -4.32 -10.87 5.83
N THR A 181 -5.06 -9.83 6.23
CA THR A 181 -6.25 -9.33 5.51
C THR A 181 -6.32 -7.81 5.51
N SER A 182 -6.85 -7.21 4.45
CA SER A 182 -7.23 -5.79 4.37
C SER A 182 -8.75 -5.62 4.16
N PRO A 183 -9.35 -4.46 4.50
CA PRO A 183 -10.75 -4.17 4.15
C PRO A 183 -10.99 -4.01 2.64
N THR A 184 -9.94 -3.74 1.86
CA THR A 184 -9.96 -3.69 0.40
C THR A 184 -9.89 -5.09 -0.25
N GLY A 185 -9.85 -6.17 0.54
CA GLY A 185 -10.04 -7.54 0.06
C GLY A 185 -8.76 -8.31 -0.26
N GLN A 186 -7.58 -7.69 -0.11
CA GLN A 186 -6.31 -8.42 -0.14
C GLN A 186 -6.22 -9.40 1.03
N SER A 187 -5.63 -10.57 0.77
CA SER A 187 -5.30 -11.52 1.82
C SER A 187 -4.21 -12.52 1.43
N TYR A 188 -3.51 -13.06 2.44
CA TYR A 188 -2.63 -14.20 2.28
C TYR A 188 -2.55 -15.05 3.56
N ASN A 189 -2.03 -16.27 3.42
CA ASN A 189 -1.56 -17.11 4.53
C ASN A 189 -0.16 -17.61 4.20
N ALA A 190 0.87 -17.05 4.82
CA ALA A 190 2.27 -17.30 4.50
C ALA A 190 3.02 -17.87 5.70
N LYS A 191 3.90 -18.85 5.47
CA LYS A 191 4.83 -19.31 6.51
C LYS A 191 5.88 -18.23 6.76
N LEU A 192 6.35 -18.12 8.01
CA LEU A 192 7.40 -17.20 8.44
C LEU A 192 8.83 -17.66 8.09
N ASP A 193 8.97 -18.71 7.26
CA ASP A 193 10.25 -19.32 6.86
C ASP A 193 10.84 -18.74 5.55
N GLY A 194 10.09 -17.88 4.85
CA GLY A 194 10.47 -17.31 3.56
C GLY A 194 10.09 -18.17 2.34
N SER A 195 9.27 -19.20 2.51
CA SER A 195 8.62 -19.89 1.39
C SER A 195 7.49 -19.05 0.77
N ASP A 196 7.21 -19.31 -0.52
CA ASP A 196 6.18 -18.60 -1.27
C ASP A 196 4.78 -19.13 -0.93
N ALA A 197 3.83 -18.22 -0.79
CA ALA A 197 2.40 -18.47 -0.64
C ALA A 197 1.60 -17.66 -1.67
N PRO A 198 0.40 -18.12 -2.08
CA PRO A 198 -0.49 -17.32 -2.92
C PRO A 198 -0.92 -16.02 -2.22
N TYR A 199 -1.03 -14.95 -3.02
CA TYR A 199 -1.66 -13.70 -2.62
C TYR A 199 -3.00 -13.60 -3.35
N ALA A 200 -4.06 -13.18 -2.63
CA ALA A 200 -5.40 -13.07 -3.18
C ALA A 200 -5.91 -11.62 -3.05
N GLY A 201 -6.75 -11.19 -3.99
CA GLY A 201 -7.38 -9.87 -3.96
C GLY A 201 -6.54 -8.70 -4.49
N ASP A 202 -5.50 -8.97 -5.29
CA ASP A 202 -4.67 -7.94 -5.94
C ASP A 202 -4.35 -8.39 -7.39
N PRO A 203 -4.71 -7.64 -8.44
CA PRO A 203 -4.37 -7.97 -9.83
C PRO A 203 -2.87 -7.90 -10.16
N GLY A 204 -2.12 -7.11 -9.39
CA GLY A 204 -0.69 -6.88 -9.51
C GLY A 204 0.17 -7.74 -8.58
N THR A 205 -0.38 -8.40 -7.56
CA THR A 205 0.38 -9.27 -6.64
C THR A 205 -0.17 -10.69 -6.66
N THR A 206 0.65 -11.65 -7.10
CA THR A 206 0.24 -13.05 -7.30
C THR A 206 0.70 -13.97 -6.17
N SER A 207 1.81 -13.62 -5.51
CA SER A 207 2.39 -14.41 -4.43
C SER A 207 3.26 -13.56 -3.52
N VAL A 208 3.43 -14.03 -2.29
CA VAL A 208 4.20 -13.38 -1.24
C VAL A 208 5.07 -14.41 -0.52
N SER A 209 6.23 -13.99 -0.03
CA SER A 209 7.04 -14.78 0.91
C SER A 209 7.34 -13.95 2.15
N VAL A 210 7.07 -14.50 3.34
CA VAL A 210 7.31 -13.82 4.62
C VAL A 210 8.44 -14.51 5.38
N LYS A 211 9.47 -13.78 5.78
CA LYS A 211 10.61 -14.31 6.52
C LYS A 211 10.77 -13.63 7.87
N LYS A 212 10.82 -14.40 8.95
CA LYS A 212 11.14 -13.89 10.29
C LYS A 212 12.57 -13.36 10.35
N LEU A 213 12.73 -12.12 10.84
CA LEU A 213 14.02 -11.47 11.06
C LEU A 213 14.44 -11.44 12.54
N GLY A 214 13.48 -11.64 13.45
CA GLY A 214 13.71 -11.65 14.90
C GLY A 214 12.42 -11.86 15.69
N LYS A 215 12.42 -11.52 16.99
CA LYS A 215 11.20 -11.62 17.82
C LYS A 215 10.08 -10.69 17.30
N ASN A 216 10.44 -9.46 16.96
CA ASN A 216 9.49 -8.40 16.57
C ASN A 216 9.63 -7.97 15.10
N GLY A 217 10.38 -8.72 14.28
CA GLY A 217 10.74 -8.31 12.92
C GLY A 217 10.43 -9.37 11.88
N ILE A 218 9.83 -8.95 10.76
CA ILE A 218 9.60 -9.77 9.56
C ILE A 218 10.02 -9.01 8.30
N GLN A 219 10.31 -9.75 7.23
CA GLN A 219 10.40 -9.25 5.87
C GLN A 219 9.28 -9.87 5.05
N GLU A 220 8.45 -9.05 4.44
CA GLU A 220 7.50 -9.43 3.40
C GLU A 220 8.14 -9.16 2.03
N THR A 221 7.79 -9.95 1.02
CA THR A 221 8.37 -9.85 -0.32
C THR A 221 7.33 -10.29 -1.33
N ASP A 222 6.78 -9.30 -2.01
CA ASP A 222 5.65 -9.44 -2.93
C ASP A 222 6.15 -9.69 -4.34
N LYS A 223 5.42 -10.53 -5.07
CA LYS A 223 5.81 -11.01 -6.39
C LYS A 223 4.64 -11.00 -7.36
N ARG A 224 4.95 -10.65 -8.61
CA ARG A 224 4.07 -10.76 -9.77
C ARG A 224 4.64 -11.83 -10.70
N ASN A 225 3.92 -12.93 -10.89
CA ASN A 225 4.35 -14.06 -11.72
C ASN A 225 5.78 -14.54 -11.35
N GLY A 226 6.06 -14.67 -10.04
CA GLY A 226 7.36 -15.08 -9.50
C GLY A 226 8.45 -14.00 -9.48
N LYS A 227 8.29 -12.88 -10.18
CA LYS A 227 9.23 -11.74 -10.13
C LYS A 227 8.92 -10.85 -8.93
N VAL A 228 9.93 -10.55 -8.11
CA VAL A 228 9.81 -9.61 -6.97
C VAL A 228 9.44 -8.21 -7.47
N ILE A 229 8.41 -7.62 -6.85
CA ILE A 229 7.93 -6.25 -7.12
C ILE A 229 8.10 -5.31 -5.92
N SER A 230 8.03 -5.84 -4.69
CA SER A 230 8.19 -5.09 -3.44
C SER A 230 8.92 -5.92 -2.39
N VAL A 231 9.68 -5.27 -1.52
CA VAL A 231 10.23 -5.86 -0.29
C VAL A 231 9.96 -4.92 0.87
N ALA A 232 9.13 -5.34 1.82
CA ALA A 232 8.84 -4.58 3.03
C ALA A 232 9.52 -5.22 4.25
N LYS A 233 10.26 -4.42 5.04
CA LYS A 233 10.81 -4.82 6.33
C LYS A 233 10.01 -4.17 7.43
N MET A 234 9.36 -4.99 8.25
CA MET A 234 8.46 -4.56 9.32
C MET A 234 9.07 -4.87 10.68
N THR A 235 9.07 -3.89 11.59
CA THR A 235 9.54 -4.06 12.97
C THR A 235 8.54 -3.47 13.96
N VAL A 236 7.99 -4.31 14.83
CA VAL A 236 7.11 -3.88 15.93
C VAL A 236 7.96 -3.39 17.11
N ALA A 237 7.64 -2.22 17.64
CA ALA A 237 8.31 -1.66 18.81
C ALA A 237 8.09 -2.53 20.07
N ALA A 238 8.93 -2.34 21.08
CA ALA A 238 8.87 -3.12 22.32
C ALA A 238 7.55 -2.94 23.10
N ASP A 239 6.81 -1.85 22.86
CA ASP A 239 5.50 -1.58 23.44
C ASP A 239 4.34 -2.35 22.77
N GLY A 240 4.58 -2.98 21.62
CA GLY A 240 3.56 -3.68 20.83
C GLY A 240 2.51 -2.78 20.16
N LYS A 241 2.67 -1.45 20.23
CA LYS A 241 1.69 -0.45 19.76
C LYS A 241 2.05 0.18 18.43
N THR A 242 3.34 0.23 18.08
CA THR A 242 3.81 0.83 16.83
C THR A 242 4.61 -0.17 15.99
N MET A 243 4.47 -0.08 14.67
CA MET A 243 5.23 -0.86 13.70
C MET A 243 5.90 0.10 12.72
N THR A 244 7.21 0.00 12.54
CA THR A 244 7.90 0.66 11.43
C THR A 244 7.93 -0.25 10.22
N ILE A 245 7.69 0.30 9.04
CA ILE A 245 7.62 -0.41 7.77
C ILE A 245 8.56 0.31 6.80
N ALA A 246 9.65 -0.34 6.38
CA ALA A 246 10.57 0.19 5.37
C ALA A 246 10.36 -0.58 4.06
N VAL A 247 9.96 0.11 3.00
CA VAL A 247 9.60 -0.48 1.70
C VAL A 247 10.69 -0.18 0.68
N ASN A 248 11.07 -1.21 -0.07
CA ASN A 248 11.89 -1.11 -1.28
C ASN A 248 11.05 -1.55 -2.48
N ASP A 249 10.64 -0.58 -3.29
CA ASP A 249 9.85 -0.75 -4.50
C ASP A 249 10.77 -1.10 -5.67
N MET A 250 10.63 -2.32 -6.19
CA MET A 250 11.44 -2.86 -7.27
C MET A 250 10.89 -2.51 -8.67
N LEU A 251 9.64 -2.04 -8.77
CA LEU A 251 9.03 -1.58 -10.01
C LEU A 251 9.53 -0.17 -10.35
N HIS A 252 9.47 0.74 -9.37
CA HIS A 252 9.87 2.13 -9.55
C HIS A 252 11.34 2.36 -9.13
N GLY A 253 12.00 1.40 -8.48
CA GLY A 253 13.38 1.54 -8.01
C GLY A 253 13.51 2.65 -6.98
N SER A 254 12.65 2.60 -5.96
CA SER A 254 12.49 3.66 -4.96
C SER A 254 12.30 3.09 -3.55
N THR A 255 12.43 3.92 -2.53
CA THR A 255 12.22 3.53 -1.13
C THR A 255 11.32 4.51 -0.42
N SER A 256 10.46 3.98 0.45
CA SER A 256 9.60 4.74 1.35
C SER A 256 9.62 4.12 2.75
N SER A 257 9.11 4.84 3.75
CA SER A 257 8.83 4.23 5.05
C SER A 257 7.54 4.75 5.65
N TYR A 258 6.92 3.93 6.50
CA TYR A 258 5.66 4.21 7.16
C TYR A 258 5.74 3.80 8.63
N VAL A 259 4.87 4.37 9.45
CA VAL A 259 4.59 3.90 10.80
C VAL A 259 3.14 3.48 10.85
N ALA A 260 2.85 2.29 11.37
CA ALA A 260 1.50 1.86 11.68
C ALA A 260 1.27 1.87 13.20
N THR A 261 0.05 2.19 13.62
CA THR A 261 -0.39 2.09 15.02
C THR A 261 -1.39 0.95 15.16
N LYS A 262 -1.25 0.15 16.22
CA LYS A 262 -2.22 -0.89 16.56
C LYS A 262 -3.53 -0.24 17.03
N GLN A 263 -4.66 -0.73 16.51
CA GLN A 263 -6.01 -0.28 16.85
C GLN A 263 -6.56 -1.05 18.06
#